data_AF-A0A0Q8HJN7-F1
#
_entry.id   AF-A0A0Q8HJN7-F1
#
_cell.length_a   1.000
_cell.length_b   1.000
_cell.length_c   1.000
_cell.angle_alpha   90.00
_cell.angle_beta   90.00
_cell.angle_gamma   90.00
#
_symmetry.space_group_name_H-M   'P 1'
#
loop_
_entity.id
_entity.type
_entity.pdbx_description
1 polymer ?
#
loop_
_entity_poly.entity_id
_entity_poly.type
_entity_poly.pdbx_seq_one_letter_code
_entity_poly.pdbx_strand_id
1 'polypeptide(L)'
;MAGSPDRIYADPSVERLFTGATIITFIRTAITLAIAVWAAYDESLTLIAVGLVVYWVGDSIDGEWARWFDCETRMGAVVDMMCDRLSCGALYVGLIWLEPTGWLSDEPMTWIGIPIAIYLFEFMVIDMYLSLAFLAWPIRSPNYFHVIDRRIYLWNWSRIGKAANSGAFAVILLATGWVWLGIVIAVALLVLKCVSLGWLLRLGIPIPAREQAPAQ
;
A
#
# COMPACT_ATOMS: atom_id res chain seq x y z
N MET A 1 -13.26 6.13 -22.36
CA MET A 1 -12.73 7.51 -22.29
C MET A 1 -12.12 7.70 -20.90
N ALA A 2 -10.79 7.76 -20.80
CA ALA A 2 -10.12 8.04 -19.54
C ALA A 2 -10.20 9.55 -19.27
N GLY A 3 -10.84 9.97 -18.17
CA GLY A 3 -10.82 11.38 -17.73
C GLY A 3 -12.15 12.14 -17.71
N SER A 4 -13.32 11.48 -17.64
CA SER A 4 -14.54 12.22 -17.25
C SER A 4 -14.37 12.77 -15.83
N PRO A 5 -14.71 14.05 -15.55
CA PRO A 5 -14.70 14.63 -14.21
C PRO A 5 -15.40 13.76 -13.16
N ASP A 6 -16.42 13.00 -13.58
CA ASP A 6 -17.20 12.10 -12.73
C ASP A 6 -16.34 11.03 -12.04
N ARG A 7 -15.23 10.60 -12.65
CA ARG A 7 -14.33 9.57 -12.08
C ARG A 7 -13.48 10.06 -10.92
N ILE A 8 -13.22 11.37 -10.86
CA ILE A 8 -12.33 11.97 -9.86
C ILE A 8 -13.07 12.07 -8.53
N TYR A 9 -14.29 12.58 -8.59
CA TYR A 9 -15.07 12.91 -7.41
C TYR A 9 -15.90 11.73 -6.93
N ALA A 10 -16.04 11.61 -5.62
CA ALA A 10 -16.84 10.57 -5.01
C ALA A 10 -18.33 10.86 -5.18
N ASP A 11 -19.08 9.84 -5.53
CA ASP A 11 -20.53 9.90 -5.66
C ASP A 11 -21.15 8.85 -4.72
N PRO A 12 -21.91 9.28 -3.68
CA PRO A 12 -22.58 8.36 -2.76
C PRO A 12 -23.49 7.33 -3.44
N SER A 13 -24.05 7.66 -4.61
CA SER A 13 -25.01 6.79 -5.30
C SER A 13 -24.37 5.49 -5.81
N VAL A 14 -23.08 5.52 -6.16
CA VAL A 14 -22.29 4.40 -6.69
C VAL A 14 -21.36 3.78 -5.66
N GLU A 15 -21.28 4.36 -4.46
CA GLU A 15 -20.40 3.93 -3.39
C GLU A 15 -20.84 2.55 -2.86
N ARG A 16 -20.03 1.52 -3.10
CA ARG A 16 -20.30 0.12 -2.73
C ARG A 16 -19.05 -0.53 -2.18
N LEU A 17 -19.22 -1.37 -1.16
CA LEU A 17 -18.14 -2.19 -0.62
C LEU A 17 -17.79 -3.33 -1.56
N PHE A 18 -18.79 -4.06 -2.08
CA PHE A 18 -18.58 -5.20 -2.96
C PHE A 18 -18.63 -4.77 -4.43
N THR A 19 -17.46 -4.60 -5.01
CA THR A 19 -17.24 -4.43 -6.44
C THR A 19 -16.34 -5.57 -6.93
N GLY A 20 -16.18 -5.73 -8.24
CA GLY A 20 -15.25 -6.74 -8.76
C GLY A 20 -13.82 -6.55 -8.24
N ALA A 21 -13.38 -5.29 -8.09
CA ALA A 21 -12.07 -4.96 -7.54
C ALA A 21 -11.93 -5.42 -6.09
N THR A 22 -12.87 -5.07 -5.20
CA THR A 22 -12.77 -5.46 -3.78
C THR A 22 -12.94 -6.96 -3.55
N ILE A 23 -13.70 -7.66 -4.40
CA ILE A 23 -13.76 -9.12 -4.38
C ILE A 23 -12.37 -9.70 -4.68
N ILE A 24 -11.67 -9.19 -5.70
CA ILE A 24 -10.29 -9.59 -6.00
C ILE A 24 -9.36 -9.26 -4.83
N THR A 25 -9.48 -8.07 -4.22
CA THR A 25 -8.74 -7.67 -3.01
C THR A 25 -8.93 -8.66 -1.85
N PHE A 26 -10.16 -9.08 -1.57
CA PHE A 26 -10.42 -10.06 -0.52
C PHE A 26 -9.84 -11.43 -0.85
N ILE A 27 -10.03 -11.91 -2.09
CA ILE A 27 -9.49 -13.19 -2.54
C ILE A 27 -7.97 -13.20 -2.46
N ARG A 28 -7.28 -12.17 -2.99
CA ARG A 28 -5.81 -12.09 -2.94
C ARG A 28 -5.30 -12.05 -1.50
N THR A 29 -5.99 -11.34 -0.62
CA THR A 29 -5.61 -11.25 0.81
C THR A 29 -5.74 -12.60 1.50
N ALA A 30 -6.88 -13.29 1.30
CA ALA A 30 -7.10 -14.60 1.88
C ALA A 30 -6.07 -15.63 1.41
N ILE A 31 -5.78 -15.66 0.10
CA ILE A 31 -4.76 -16.55 -0.46
C ILE A 31 -3.38 -16.19 0.09
N THR A 32 -3.03 -14.90 0.13
CA THR A 32 -1.73 -14.45 0.66
C THR A 32 -1.54 -14.86 2.12
N LEU A 33 -2.57 -14.69 2.95
CA LEU A 33 -2.53 -15.11 4.35
C LEU A 33 -2.42 -16.61 4.52
N ALA A 34 -3.16 -17.40 3.73
CA ALA A 34 -3.06 -18.84 3.74
C ALA A 34 -1.63 -19.30 3.37
N ILE A 35 -1.03 -18.67 2.35
CA ILE A 35 0.36 -18.93 1.96
C ILE A 35 1.32 -18.51 3.07
N ALA A 36 1.16 -17.33 3.68
CA ALA A 36 2.04 -16.86 4.74
C ALA A 36 2.00 -17.77 5.98
N VAL A 37 0.81 -18.23 6.38
CA VAL A 37 0.64 -19.17 7.50
C VAL A 37 1.26 -20.53 7.16
N TRP A 38 1.04 -21.04 5.94
CA TRP A 38 1.66 -22.29 5.50
C TRP A 38 3.18 -22.16 5.43
N ALA A 39 3.69 -21.06 4.88
CA ALA A 39 5.12 -20.77 4.83
C ALA A 39 5.76 -20.75 6.22
N ALA A 40 5.07 -20.18 7.22
CA ALA A 40 5.53 -20.19 8.60
C ALA A 40 5.54 -21.60 9.21
N TYR A 41 4.54 -22.43 8.88
CA TYR A 41 4.46 -23.81 9.35
C TYR A 41 5.55 -24.72 8.74
N ASP A 42 5.80 -24.59 7.43
CA ASP A 42 6.78 -25.38 6.68
C ASP A 42 8.19 -24.74 6.69
N GLU A 43 8.36 -23.60 7.35
CA GLU A 43 9.57 -22.78 7.34
C GLU A 43 10.12 -22.50 5.91
N SER A 44 9.20 -22.23 4.97
CA SER A 44 9.50 -22.22 3.53
C SER A 44 9.63 -20.81 2.96
N LEU A 45 10.87 -20.42 2.65
CA LEU A 45 11.15 -19.17 1.95
C LEU A 45 10.49 -19.13 0.55
N THR A 46 10.44 -20.27 -0.13
CA THR A 46 9.79 -20.38 -1.44
C THR A 46 8.31 -20.02 -1.35
N LEU A 47 7.61 -20.48 -0.31
CA LEU A 47 6.21 -20.11 -0.08
C LEU A 47 6.07 -18.62 0.23
N ILE A 48 6.98 -18.02 1.02
CA ILE A 48 6.98 -16.55 1.22
C ILE A 48 7.16 -15.80 -0.11
N ALA A 49 8.10 -16.23 -0.95
CA ALA A 49 8.34 -15.62 -2.26
C ALA A 49 7.11 -15.75 -3.18
N VAL A 50 6.47 -16.92 -3.20
CA VAL A 50 5.20 -17.13 -3.92
C VAL A 50 4.11 -16.22 -3.36
N GLY A 51 4.01 -16.08 -2.03
CA GLY A 51 3.08 -15.18 -1.37
C GLY A 51 3.27 -13.72 -1.77
N LEU A 52 4.52 -13.25 -1.87
CA LEU A 52 4.85 -11.90 -2.35
C LEU A 52 4.41 -11.68 -3.80
N VAL A 53 4.62 -12.67 -4.68
CA VAL A 53 4.18 -12.61 -6.07
C VAL A 53 2.64 -12.60 -6.15
N VAL A 54 1.96 -13.48 -5.43
CA VAL A 54 0.49 -13.52 -5.38
C VAL A 54 -0.08 -12.20 -4.89
N TYR A 55 0.49 -11.65 -3.83
CA TYR A 55 0.13 -10.36 -3.27
C TYR A 55 0.23 -9.23 -4.31
N TRP A 56 1.40 -9.04 -4.94
CA TRP A 56 1.63 -7.96 -5.90
C TRP A 56 0.84 -8.10 -7.20
N VAL A 57 0.76 -9.31 -7.74
CA VAL A 57 -0.01 -9.56 -8.96
C VAL A 57 -1.50 -9.33 -8.66
N GLY A 58 -2.00 -9.81 -7.52
CA GLY A 58 -3.37 -9.56 -7.09
C GLY A 58 -3.70 -8.07 -6.96
N ASP A 59 -2.83 -7.31 -6.29
CA ASP A 59 -2.95 -5.85 -6.11
C ASP A 59 -2.89 -5.09 -7.45
N SER A 60 -2.07 -5.56 -8.37
CA SER A 60 -2.05 -4.98 -9.72
C SER A 60 -3.37 -5.25 -10.46
N ILE A 61 -3.93 -6.45 -10.30
CA ILE A 61 -5.16 -6.87 -10.98
C ILE A 61 -6.39 -6.13 -10.43
N ASP A 62 -6.57 -6.00 -9.11
CA ASP A 62 -7.74 -5.29 -8.58
C ASP A 62 -7.73 -3.79 -8.95
N GLY A 63 -6.55 -3.16 -8.95
CA GLY A 63 -6.37 -1.78 -9.34
C GLY A 63 -6.65 -1.54 -10.82
N GLU A 64 -6.22 -2.43 -11.72
CA GLU A 64 -6.60 -2.36 -13.13
C GLU A 64 -8.07 -2.69 -13.37
N TRP A 65 -8.62 -3.66 -12.64
CA TRP A 65 -10.04 -4.00 -12.71
C TRP A 65 -10.92 -2.79 -12.35
N ALA A 66 -10.61 -2.10 -11.26
CA ALA A 66 -11.30 -0.87 -10.85
C ALA A 66 -11.28 0.19 -11.96
N ARG A 67 -10.15 0.37 -12.65
CA ARG A 67 -9.98 1.34 -13.73
C ARG A 67 -10.73 0.96 -15.01
N TRP A 68 -10.68 -0.31 -15.39
CA TRP A 68 -11.30 -0.83 -16.60
C TRP A 68 -12.82 -0.84 -16.52
N PHE A 69 -13.36 -1.23 -15.35
CA PHE A 69 -14.79 -1.35 -15.12
C PHE A 69 -15.42 -0.14 -14.41
N ASP A 70 -14.64 0.92 -14.15
CA ASP A 70 -15.11 2.16 -13.51
C ASP A 70 -15.82 1.93 -12.16
N CYS A 71 -15.31 0.97 -11.38
CA CYS A 71 -15.89 0.52 -10.12
C CYS A 71 -15.03 0.90 -8.90
N GLU A 72 -14.21 1.95 -9.05
CA GLU A 72 -13.42 2.52 -7.97
C GLU A 72 -14.32 3.27 -6.98
N THR A 73 -14.23 2.91 -5.70
CA THR A 73 -15.03 3.48 -4.60
C THR A 73 -14.11 3.88 -3.44
N ARG A 74 -14.58 4.78 -2.57
CA ARG A 74 -13.80 5.19 -1.37
C ARG A 74 -13.64 4.02 -0.40
N MET A 75 -14.71 3.26 -0.19
CA MET A 75 -14.72 2.03 0.60
C MET A 75 -13.70 1.04 0.04
N GLY A 76 -13.71 0.83 -1.28
CA GLY A 76 -12.78 -0.07 -1.94
C GLY A 76 -11.33 0.36 -1.75
N ALA A 77 -11.01 1.65 -1.94
CA ALA A 77 -9.66 2.16 -1.71
C ALA A 77 -9.18 1.98 -0.26
N VAL A 78 -10.05 2.15 0.74
CA VAL A 78 -9.70 1.93 2.15
C VAL A 78 -9.46 0.46 2.44
N VAL A 79 -10.34 -0.42 1.96
CA VAL A 79 -10.20 -1.88 2.14
C VAL A 79 -8.92 -2.38 1.50
N ASP A 80 -8.62 -1.93 0.28
CA ASP A 80 -7.41 -2.22 -0.47
C ASP A 80 -6.14 -1.89 0.35
N MET A 81 -6.08 -0.68 0.89
CA MET A 81 -4.98 -0.26 1.77
C MET A 81 -4.86 -1.19 2.99
N MET A 82 -5.95 -1.50 3.69
CA MET A 82 -5.90 -2.37 4.87
C MET A 82 -5.41 -3.79 4.53
N CYS A 83 -5.92 -4.34 3.42
CA CYS A 83 -5.55 -5.64 2.89
C CYS A 83 -4.06 -5.72 2.49
N ASP A 84 -3.52 -4.66 1.89
CA ASP A 84 -2.10 -4.55 1.58
C ASP A 84 -1.23 -4.62 2.83
N ARG A 85 -1.60 -3.87 3.88
CA ARG A 85 -0.81 -3.81 5.11
C ARG A 85 -0.81 -5.15 5.81
N LEU A 86 -1.97 -5.81 5.86
CA LEU A 86 -2.09 -7.14 6.44
C LEU A 86 -1.25 -8.17 5.66
N SER A 87 -1.36 -8.17 4.33
CA SER A 87 -0.63 -9.09 3.45
C SER A 87 0.89 -8.88 3.54
N CYS A 88 1.34 -7.63 3.41
CA CYS A 88 2.74 -7.26 3.51
C CYS A 88 3.30 -7.57 4.90
N GLY A 89 2.58 -7.21 5.98
CA GLY A 89 2.97 -7.51 7.35
C GLY A 89 3.18 -8.99 7.59
N ALA A 90 2.22 -9.83 7.19
CA ALA A 90 2.31 -11.27 7.37
C ALA A 90 3.53 -11.88 6.66
N LEU A 91 3.76 -11.50 5.39
CA LEU A 91 4.90 -12.00 4.61
C LEU A 91 6.25 -11.50 5.15
N TYR A 92 6.33 -10.23 5.55
CA TYR A 92 7.58 -9.64 6.02
C TYR A 92 7.95 -10.15 7.41
N VAL A 93 6.98 -10.42 8.29
CA VAL A 93 7.26 -11.13 9.55
C VAL A 93 7.81 -12.54 9.27
N GLY A 94 7.27 -13.23 8.26
CA GLY A 94 7.85 -14.49 7.79
C GLY A 94 9.30 -14.35 7.31
N LEU A 95 9.63 -13.28 6.57
CA LEU A 95 11.01 -12.99 6.16
C LEU A 95 11.94 -12.74 7.35
N ILE A 96 11.46 -12.09 8.41
CA ILE A 96 12.24 -11.93 9.65
C ILE A 96 12.52 -13.28 10.27
N TRP A 97 11.50 -14.13 10.36
CA TRP A 97 11.61 -15.45 11.01
C TRP A 97 12.59 -16.39 10.31
N LEU A 98 12.62 -16.35 8.97
CA LEU A 98 13.40 -17.28 8.17
C LEU A 98 14.84 -16.82 7.87
N GLU A 99 15.18 -15.57 8.21
CA GLU A 99 16.50 -14.94 7.95
C GLU A 99 17.15 -15.36 6.62
N PRO A 100 16.48 -15.12 5.48
CA PRO A 100 16.89 -15.70 4.22
C PRO A 100 18.24 -15.18 3.73
N THR A 101 18.86 -15.96 2.85
CA THR A 101 19.98 -15.50 2.02
C THR A 101 19.46 -14.66 0.86
N GLY A 102 20.34 -13.83 0.28
CA GLY A 102 20.00 -13.08 -0.94
C GLY A 102 20.07 -13.97 -2.19
N TRP A 103 19.41 -13.58 -3.27
CA TRP A 103 19.59 -14.29 -4.55
C TRP A 103 21.00 -14.15 -5.12
N LEU A 104 21.71 -13.08 -4.75
CA LEU A 104 23.08 -12.80 -5.16
C LEU A 104 24.11 -13.03 -4.05
N SER A 105 23.69 -13.51 -2.87
CA SER A 105 24.56 -13.66 -1.69
C SER A 105 24.14 -14.88 -0.88
N ASP A 106 25.09 -15.79 -0.63
CA ASP A 106 24.86 -16.99 0.18
C ASP A 106 24.90 -16.72 1.69
N GLU A 107 25.32 -15.52 2.10
CA GLU A 107 25.32 -15.12 3.51
C GLU A 107 23.88 -14.86 3.99
N PRO A 108 23.46 -15.47 5.11
CA PRO A 108 22.18 -15.17 5.72
C PRO A 108 22.08 -13.70 6.09
N MET A 109 20.91 -13.10 5.88
CA MET A 109 20.63 -11.73 6.31
C MET A 109 20.37 -11.66 7.81
N THR A 110 21.39 -11.98 8.63
CA THR A 110 21.34 -11.73 10.06
C THR A 110 21.04 -10.24 10.27
N TRP A 111 20.05 -9.91 11.10
CA TRP A 111 19.52 -8.56 11.33
C TRP A 111 18.53 -8.00 10.28
N ILE A 112 17.99 -8.83 9.38
CA ILE A 112 16.93 -8.41 8.43
C ILE A 112 15.70 -7.77 9.12
N GLY A 113 15.48 -8.09 10.40
CA GLY A 113 14.44 -7.47 11.23
C GLY A 113 14.54 -5.95 11.32
N ILE A 114 15.74 -5.36 11.27
CA ILE A 114 15.93 -3.90 11.38
C ILE A 114 15.34 -3.16 10.17
N PRO A 115 15.77 -3.41 8.92
CA PRO A 115 15.19 -2.72 7.77
C PRO A 115 13.71 -3.03 7.59
N ILE A 116 13.27 -4.26 7.89
CA ILE A 116 11.85 -4.62 7.83
C ILE A 116 11.04 -3.84 8.86
N ALA A 117 11.48 -3.71 10.10
CA ALA A 117 10.75 -2.97 11.13
C ALA A 117 10.60 -1.48 10.77
N ILE A 118 11.66 -0.87 10.20
CA ILE A 118 11.62 0.52 9.71
C ILE A 118 10.60 0.65 8.58
N TYR A 119 10.65 -0.27 7.61
CA TYR A 119 9.72 -0.28 6.48
C TYR A 119 8.27 -0.52 6.94
N LEU A 120 8.01 -1.47 7.84
CA LEU A 120 6.67 -1.73 8.35
C LEU A 120 6.12 -0.55 9.16
N PHE A 121 6.96 0.13 9.96
CA PHE A 121 6.53 1.35 10.64
C PHE A 121 6.16 2.46 9.64
N GLU A 122 6.98 2.67 8.62
CA GLU A 122 6.69 3.58 7.52
C GLU A 122 5.36 3.23 6.83
N PHE A 123 5.22 1.99 6.37
CA PHE A 123 4.11 1.53 5.53
C PHE A 123 2.77 1.40 6.28
N MET A 124 2.81 0.89 7.52
CA MET A 124 1.62 0.62 8.33
C MET A 124 1.12 1.85 9.09
N VAL A 125 1.99 2.80 9.41
CA VAL A 125 1.62 3.96 10.24
C VAL A 125 1.64 5.24 9.43
N ILE A 126 2.81 5.64 8.93
CA ILE A 126 2.97 6.95 8.30
C ILE A 126 2.30 6.99 6.93
N ASP A 127 2.59 6.02 6.07
CA ASP A 127 1.98 5.92 4.74
C ASP A 127 0.50 5.57 4.81
N MET A 128 0.06 4.82 5.83
CA MET A 128 -1.36 4.54 6.06
C MET A 128 -2.13 5.84 6.37
N TYR A 129 -1.63 6.65 7.30
CA TYR A 129 -2.25 7.95 7.59
C TYR A 129 -2.26 8.86 6.35
N LEU A 130 -1.11 8.98 5.67
CA LEU A 130 -0.98 9.78 4.46
C LEU A 130 -1.95 9.32 3.36
N SER A 131 -2.08 8.00 3.18
CA SER A 131 -3.01 7.41 2.22
C SER A 131 -4.44 7.70 2.61
N LEU A 132 -4.88 7.44 3.84
CA LEU A 132 -6.23 7.72 4.31
C LEU A 132 -6.62 9.22 4.25
N ALA A 133 -5.65 10.13 4.25
CA ALA A 133 -5.91 11.56 4.22
C ALA A 133 -6.77 11.98 3.01
N PHE A 134 -6.73 11.25 1.89
CA PHE A 134 -7.59 11.52 0.72
C PHE A 134 -9.08 11.64 1.10
N LEU A 135 -9.51 10.94 2.16
CA LEU A 135 -10.89 10.95 2.63
C LEU A 135 -11.37 12.34 3.09
N ALA A 136 -10.47 13.26 3.42
CA ALA A 136 -10.86 14.62 3.79
C ALA A 136 -11.29 15.47 2.58
N TRP A 137 -11.03 15.01 1.36
CA TRP A 137 -11.42 15.66 0.11
C TRP A 137 -12.52 14.85 -0.60
N PRO A 138 -13.30 15.47 -1.51
CA PRO A 138 -14.39 14.80 -2.22
C PRO A 138 -13.88 13.91 -3.37
N ILE A 139 -12.68 13.35 -3.27
CA ILE A 139 -12.09 12.45 -4.28
C ILE A 139 -12.32 10.97 -3.92
N ARG A 140 -12.29 10.09 -4.93
CA ARG A 140 -12.56 8.66 -4.75
C ARG A 140 -11.41 7.88 -4.10
N SER A 141 -10.17 8.28 -4.37
CA SER A 141 -8.97 7.59 -3.91
C SER A 141 -7.73 8.49 -4.02
N PRO A 142 -6.57 8.06 -3.48
CA PRO A 142 -5.31 8.79 -3.64
C PRO A 142 -4.83 8.87 -5.10
N ASN A 143 -5.34 8.04 -6.01
CA ASN A 143 -5.01 8.12 -7.45
C ASN A 143 -5.36 9.49 -8.04
N TYR A 144 -6.35 10.16 -7.45
CA TYR A 144 -6.81 11.47 -7.89
C TYR A 144 -6.23 12.62 -7.08
N PHE A 145 -5.32 12.37 -6.14
CA PHE A 145 -4.78 13.43 -5.27
C PHE A 145 -4.01 14.52 -6.03
N HIS A 146 -3.68 14.30 -7.30
CA HIS A 146 -3.09 15.32 -8.17
C HIS A 146 -3.97 16.56 -8.35
N VAL A 147 -5.30 16.47 -8.13
CA VAL A 147 -6.20 17.63 -8.15
C VAL A 147 -6.15 18.45 -6.85
N ILE A 148 -5.56 17.90 -5.79
CA ILE A 148 -5.41 18.53 -4.47
C ILE A 148 -3.98 19.06 -4.29
N ASP A 149 -2.98 18.18 -4.38
CA ASP A 149 -1.56 18.54 -4.38
C ASP A 149 -0.81 17.59 -5.33
N ARG A 150 -0.38 18.13 -6.47
CA ARG A 150 0.34 17.37 -7.51
C ARG A 150 1.68 16.82 -7.03
N ARG A 151 2.38 17.52 -6.13
CA ARG A 151 3.68 17.07 -5.61
C ARG A 151 3.48 15.86 -4.71
N ILE A 152 2.56 15.91 -3.75
CA ILE A 152 2.26 14.77 -2.87
C ILE A 152 1.86 13.56 -3.72
N TYR A 153 1.00 13.78 -4.73
CA TYR A 153 0.63 12.73 -5.67
C TYR A 153 1.82 12.11 -6.41
N LEU A 154 2.72 12.93 -6.98
CA LEU A 154 3.84 12.43 -7.79
C LEU A 154 4.75 11.50 -6.99
N TRP A 155 5.06 11.87 -5.74
CA TRP A 155 5.97 11.11 -4.89
C TRP A 155 5.35 9.87 -4.25
N ASN A 156 4.02 9.81 -4.11
CA ASN A 156 3.36 8.72 -3.37
C ASN A 156 2.50 7.81 -4.25
N TRP A 157 1.70 8.37 -5.15
CA TRP A 157 0.61 7.65 -5.81
C TRP A 157 0.64 7.71 -7.35
N SER A 158 1.61 8.41 -7.95
CA SER A 158 1.90 8.24 -9.37
C SER A 158 2.32 6.81 -9.67
N ARG A 159 2.26 6.36 -10.93
CA ARG A 159 2.69 4.99 -11.29
C ARG A 159 4.11 4.68 -10.84
N ILE A 160 5.03 5.64 -11.01
CA ILE A 160 6.42 5.51 -10.60
C ILE A 160 6.53 5.54 -9.07
N GLY A 161 5.83 6.48 -8.42
CA GLY A 161 5.79 6.58 -6.96
C GLY A 161 5.27 5.30 -6.29
N LYS A 162 4.19 4.72 -6.82
CA LYS A 162 3.65 3.44 -6.35
C LYS A 162 4.67 2.32 -6.51
N ALA A 163 5.25 2.15 -7.70
CA ALA A 163 6.24 1.10 -7.95
C ALA A 163 7.46 1.20 -7.00
N ALA A 164 7.92 2.43 -6.74
CA ALA A 164 9.02 2.67 -5.81
C ALA A 164 8.63 2.37 -4.34
N ASN A 165 7.40 2.66 -3.94
CA ASN A 165 6.93 2.50 -2.56
C ASN A 165 6.44 1.08 -2.23
N SER A 166 5.89 0.33 -3.19
CA SER A 166 5.20 -0.95 -2.90
C SER A 166 6.09 -2.18 -3.03
N GLY A 167 7.09 -2.15 -3.93
CA GLY A 167 7.85 -3.36 -4.21
C GLY A 167 9.36 -3.23 -4.37
N ALA A 168 9.88 -2.03 -4.55
CA ALA A 168 11.32 -1.85 -4.67
C ALA A 168 12.08 -2.34 -3.43
N PHE A 169 11.53 -2.10 -2.22
CA PHE A 169 12.18 -2.53 -0.98
C PHE A 169 12.38 -4.06 -0.92
N ALA A 170 11.31 -4.86 -1.02
CA ALA A 170 11.43 -6.32 -0.96
C ALA A 170 12.26 -6.91 -2.09
N VAL A 171 12.08 -6.45 -3.34
CA VAL A 171 12.87 -6.96 -4.47
C VAL A 171 14.35 -6.65 -4.30
N ILE A 172 14.71 -5.42 -3.94
CA ILE A 172 16.13 -5.07 -3.78
C ILE A 172 16.73 -5.81 -2.58
N LEU A 173 16.01 -5.92 -1.47
CA LEU A 173 16.48 -6.63 -0.28
C LEU A 173 16.72 -8.11 -0.59
N LEU A 174 15.73 -8.81 -1.16
CA LEU A 174 15.85 -10.23 -1.48
C LEU A 174 16.83 -10.51 -2.62
N ALA A 175 16.92 -9.64 -3.62
CA ALA A 175 17.88 -9.81 -4.70
C ALA A 175 19.32 -9.64 -4.21
N THR A 176 19.59 -8.61 -3.41
CA THR A 176 20.97 -8.29 -3.00
C THR A 176 21.44 -9.06 -1.77
N GLY A 177 20.53 -9.44 -0.87
CA GLY A 177 20.92 -10.00 0.43
C GLY A 177 21.61 -8.98 1.35
N TRP A 178 21.59 -7.68 1.01
CA TRP A 178 22.41 -6.69 1.70
C TRP A 178 21.59 -5.88 2.71
N VAL A 179 21.61 -6.31 3.98
CA VAL A 179 20.83 -5.70 5.08
C VAL A 179 21.06 -4.20 5.20
N TRP A 180 22.31 -3.73 5.08
CA TRP A 180 22.63 -2.31 5.19
C TRP A 180 22.03 -1.48 4.07
N LEU A 181 22.02 -1.99 2.83
CA LEU A 181 21.32 -1.35 1.72
C LEU A 181 19.81 -1.32 1.99
N GLY A 182 19.25 -2.41 2.53
CA GLY A 182 17.87 -2.45 3.00
C GLY A 182 17.56 -1.34 4.00
N ILE A 183 18.44 -1.09 4.98
CA ILE A 183 18.26 -0.03 5.97
C ILE A 183 18.25 1.34 5.30
N VAL A 184 19.21 1.60 4.40
CA VAL A 184 19.28 2.86 3.65
C VAL A 184 17.99 3.11 2.87
N ILE A 185 17.48 2.09 2.19
CA ILE A 185 16.23 2.20 1.42
C ILE A 185 15.02 2.43 2.34
N ALA A 186 14.88 1.65 3.41
CA ALA A 186 13.76 1.78 4.34
C ALA A 186 13.74 3.16 5.02
N VAL A 187 14.91 3.67 5.43
CA VAL A 187 15.04 5.03 6.00
C VAL A 187 14.72 6.09 4.95
N ALA A 188 15.20 5.93 3.70
CA ALA A 188 14.90 6.89 2.63
C ALA A 188 13.38 6.96 2.34
N LEU A 189 12.68 5.82 2.32
CA LEU A 189 11.23 5.75 2.18
C LEU A 189 10.53 6.42 3.37
N LEU A 190 10.96 6.12 4.61
CA LEU A 190 10.40 6.76 5.80
C LEU A 190 10.56 8.28 5.77
N VAL A 191 11.75 8.78 5.41
CA VAL A 191 11.99 10.22 5.26
C VAL A 191 11.08 10.81 4.19
N LEU A 192 10.92 10.14 3.04
CA LEU A 192 10.02 10.58 1.98
C LEU A 192 8.57 10.70 2.48
N LYS A 193 8.08 9.74 3.27
CA LYS A 193 6.74 9.80 3.86
C LYS A 193 6.60 10.89 4.90
N CYS A 194 7.59 11.07 5.77
CA CYS A 194 7.59 12.16 6.75
C CYS A 194 7.59 13.53 6.07
N VAL A 195 8.34 13.71 4.98
CA VAL A 195 8.32 14.94 4.18
C VAL A 195 6.96 15.15 3.53
N SER A 196 6.38 14.10 2.94
CA SER A 196 5.04 14.15 2.33
C SER A 196 3.95 14.48 3.35
N LEU A 197 4.04 13.90 4.55
CA LEU A 197 3.18 14.21 5.68
C LEU A 197 3.35 15.67 6.13
N GLY A 198 4.59 16.17 6.20
CA GLY A 198 4.87 17.57 6.49
C GLY A 198 4.23 18.51 5.45
N TRP A 199 4.20 18.12 4.19
CA TRP A 199 3.47 18.87 3.15
C TRP A 199 1.96 18.82 3.36
N LEU A 200 1.40 17.65 3.67
CA LEU A 200 -0.02 17.48 3.96
C LEU A 200 -0.46 18.33 5.17
N LEU A 201 0.32 18.33 6.25
CA LEU A 201 0.00 19.10 7.46
C LEU A 201 0.04 20.61 7.21
N ARG A 202 0.92 21.08 6.31
CA ARG A 202 0.95 22.49 5.88
C ARG A 202 -0.20 22.85 4.95
N LEU A 203 -0.62 21.90 4.11
CA LEU A 203 -1.82 22.06 3.27
C LEU A 203 -3.08 22.20 4.14
N GLY A 204 -3.11 21.50 5.27
CA GLY A 204 -4.25 21.44 6.17
C GLY A 204 -5.28 20.40 5.71
N ILE A 205 -5.95 19.79 6.68
CA ILE A 205 -7.00 18.79 6.42
C ILE A 205 -8.36 19.50 6.49
N PRO A 206 -9.17 19.46 5.41
CA PRO A 206 -10.51 20.03 5.43
C PRO A 206 -11.33 19.43 6.56
N ILE A 207 -11.99 20.29 7.35
CA ILE A 207 -12.94 19.86 8.36
C ILE A 207 -14.32 19.85 7.70
N PRO A 208 -15.05 18.72 7.71
CA PRO A 208 -16.41 18.68 7.20
C PRO A 208 -17.27 19.76 7.87
N ALA A 209 -17.97 20.57 7.07
CA ALA A 209 -18.92 21.53 7.60
C ALA A 209 -20.03 20.74 8.32
N ARG A 210 -20.31 21.08 9.57
CA ARG A 210 -21.46 20.53 10.30
C ARG A 210 -22.72 20.97 9.56
N GLU A 211 -23.57 20.02 9.16
CA GLU A 211 -24.91 20.36 8.70
C GLU A 211 -25.59 21.18 9.82
N GLN A 212 -26.02 22.39 9.48
CA GLN A 212 -26.76 23.22 10.42
C GLN A 212 -28.07 22.48 10.71
N ALA A 213 -28.30 22.16 11.99
CA ALA A 213 -29.56 21.57 12.40
C ALA A 213 -30.70 22.49 11.92
N PRO A 214 -31.79 21.94 11.34
CA PRO A 214 -32.93 22.76 10.99
C PRO A 214 -33.38 23.53 12.23
N ALA A 215 -33.55 24.84 12.09
CA ALA A 215 -34.04 25.68 13.19
C ALA A 215 -35.36 25.07 13.70
N GLN A 216 -35.38 24.70 14.98
CA GLN A 216 -36.57 24.19 15.66
C GLN A 216 -37.60 25.29 15.84
#